data_AF-R9JJJ0-F1
#
_entry.id   AF-R9JJJ0-F1
#
_cell.length_a   1.000
_cell.length_b   1.000
_cell.length_c   1.000
_cell.angle_alpha   90.00
_cell.angle_beta   90.00
_cell.angle_gamma   90.00
#
_symmetry.space_group_name_H-M   'P 1'
#
loop_
_entity.id
_entity.type
_entity.pdbx_description
1 polymer ?
#
loop_
_entity_poly.entity_id
_entity_poly.type
_entity_poly.pdbx_seq_one_letter_code
_entity_poly.pdbx_strand_id
1 'polypeptide(L)'
;MDYLKIQCFHCGGKFELYSRNMNHDDKPPRCPHCLKMMDRTQWKRLVDAYYTFAEVNKNFRKYHDDRGEALFQAEFRNYYVKPEKIVIED
;
A
#
# COMPACT_ATOMS: atom_id res chain seq x y z
N MET A 1 -0.67 9.63 11.25
CA MET A 1 -0.47 9.92 9.81
C MET A 1 0.17 8.68 9.25
N ASP A 2 -0.51 8.05 8.31
CA ASP A 2 -0.20 6.70 7.88
C ASP A 2 0.58 6.77 6.57
N TYR A 3 1.40 5.77 6.30
CA TYR A 3 2.25 5.74 5.11
C TYR A 3 2.40 4.32 4.57
N LEU A 4 2.66 4.23 3.26
CA LEU A 4 3.03 2.99 2.59
C LEU A 4 4.55 2.95 2.37
N LYS A 5 5.17 1.81 2.65
CA LYS A 5 6.55 1.53 2.25
C LYS A 5 6.56 0.95 0.84
N ILE A 6 7.21 1.65 -0.08
CA ILE A 6 7.32 1.24 -1.49
C ILE A 6 8.76 0.81 -1.78
N GLN A 7 8.90 -0.28 -2.54
CA GLN A 7 10.19 -0.73 -3.09
C GLN A 7 10.16 -0.59 -4.62
N CYS A 8 11.14 0.14 -5.16
CA CYS A 8 11.36 0.23 -6.59
C CYS A 8 12.28 -0.90 -7.05
N PHE A 9 11.74 -1.92 -7.71
CA PHE A 9 12.55 -3.05 -8.21
C PHE A 9 13.45 -2.70 -9.40
N HIS A 10 13.31 -1.52 -10.00
CA HIS A 10 14.24 -1.05 -11.04
C HIS A 10 15.62 -0.68 -10.47
N CYS A 11 15.68 -0.06 -9.28
CA CYS A 11 16.94 0.38 -8.67
C CYS A 11 17.19 -0.18 -7.25
N GLY A 12 16.25 -0.95 -6.70
CA GLY A 12 16.30 -1.45 -5.32
C GLY A 12 15.92 -0.44 -4.24
N GLY A 13 15.74 0.84 -4.59
CA GLY A 13 15.44 1.91 -3.65
C GLY A 13 14.10 1.74 -2.92
N LYS A 14 14.07 2.12 -1.65
CA LYS A 14 12.86 2.12 -0.80
C LYS A 14 12.48 3.56 -0.43
N PHE A 15 11.19 3.84 -0.34
CA PHE A 15 10.68 5.17 0.03
C PHE A 15 9.27 5.08 0.63
N GLU A 16 8.89 6.07 1.44
CA GLU A 16 7.53 6.20 1.95
C GLU A 16 6.62 7.01 1.02
N LEU A 17 5.34 6.60 0.95
CA LEU A 17 4.24 7.41 0.45
C LEU A 17 3.30 7.76 1.59
N TYR A 18 3.18 9.04 1.89
CA TYR A 18 2.28 9.53 2.93
C TYR A 18 0.86 9.68 2.38
N SER A 19 -0.13 9.37 3.20
CA SER A 19 -1.55 9.44 2.83
C SER A 19 -1.98 10.79 2.24
N ARG A 20 -1.42 11.90 2.75
CA ARG A 20 -1.68 13.27 2.24
C ARG A 20 -1.23 13.48 0.80
N ASN A 21 -0.40 12.59 0.26
CA ASN A 21 0.15 12.63 -1.09
C ASN A 21 -0.48 11.53 -1.98
N MET A 22 -1.56 10.88 -1.52
CA MET A 22 -2.24 9.80 -2.23
C MET A 22 -3.63 10.25 -2.70
N ASN A 23 -3.71 10.70 -3.95
CA ASN A 23 -4.96 11.07 -4.62
C ASN A 23 -5.03 10.37 -6.00
N HIS A 24 -6.22 9.90 -6.36
CA HIS A 24 -6.52 9.31 -7.67
C HIS A 24 -6.23 10.24 -8.84
N ASP A 25 -6.47 11.55 -8.67
CA ASP A 25 -6.32 12.56 -9.73
C ASP A 25 -4.88 13.06 -9.89
N ASP A 26 -4.01 12.76 -8.91
CA ASP A 26 -2.62 13.16 -8.95
C ASP A 26 -1.79 12.29 -9.90
N LYS A 27 -0.67 12.87 -10.37
CA LYS A 27 0.30 12.12 -11.16
C LYS A 27 0.92 11.01 -10.30
N PRO A 28 1.13 9.80 -10.86
CA PRO A 28 1.83 8.74 -10.16
C PRO A 28 3.20 9.21 -9.64
N PRO A 29 3.60 8.83 -8.41
CA PRO A 29 4.87 9.25 -7.85
C PRO A 29 6.03 8.65 -8.67
N ARG A 30 7.13 9.39 -8.70
CA ARG A 30 8.41 8.89 -9.21
C ARG A 30 9.21 8.28 -8.07
N CYS A 31 9.94 7.21 -8.36
CA CYS A 31 10.95 6.72 -7.45
C CYS A 31 11.99 7.84 -7.20
N PRO A 32 12.25 8.23 -5.94
CA PRO A 32 13.18 9.32 -5.64
C PRO A 32 14.63 8.96 -5.98
N HIS A 33 14.94 7.67 -6.15
CA HIS A 33 16.29 7.17 -6.39
C HIS A 33 16.64 7.07 -7.89
N CYS A 34 15.68 6.76 -8.76
CA CYS A 34 15.93 6.53 -10.19
C CYS A 34 14.93 7.19 -11.14
N LEU A 35 13.98 7.97 -10.61
CA LEU A 35 12.97 8.75 -11.34
C LEU A 35 12.00 7.95 -12.22
N LYS A 36 12.08 6.60 -12.22
CA LYS A 36 11.08 5.72 -12.80
C LYS A 36 9.72 5.95 -12.15
N MET A 37 8.68 5.98 -12.98
CA MET A 37 7.32 6.33 -12.58
C MET A 37 6.46 5.08 -12.61
N MET A 38 5.54 4.95 -11.64
CA MET A 38 4.46 3.97 -11.74
C MET A 38 3.54 4.35 -12.90
N ASP A 39 2.91 3.37 -13.56
CA ASP A 39 1.85 3.68 -14.51
C ASP A 39 0.57 4.13 -13.78
N ARG A 40 -0.37 4.73 -14.53
CA ARG A 40 -1.62 5.25 -13.96
C ARG A 40 -2.51 4.16 -13.35
N THR A 41 -2.52 2.96 -13.92
CA THR A 41 -3.34 1.85 -13.43
C THR A 41 -2.76 1.29 -12.13
N GLN A 42 -1.43 1.13 -12.06
CA GLN A 42 -0.71 0.77 -10.83
C GLN A 42 -0.99 1.78 -9.72
N TRP A 43 -0.90 3.07 -10.03
CA TRP A 43 -1.17 4.13 -9.07
C TRP A 43 -2.60 4.08 -8.55
N LYS A 44 -3.59 4.03 -9.45
CA LYS A 44 -5.01 3.96 -9.07
C LYS A 44 -5.28 2.78 -8.12
N ARG A 45 -4.79 1.59 -8.46
CA ARG A 45 -4.97 0.38 -7.63
C ARG A 45 -4.30 0.49 -6.26
N LEU A 46 -3.13 1.11 -6.19
CA LEU A 46 -2.43 1.34 -4.93
C LEU A 46 -3.23 2.29 -4.03
N VAL A 47 -3.76 3.37 -4.61
CA VAL A 47 -4.59 4.34 -3.89
C VAL A 47 -5.90 3.70 -3.41
N ASP A 48 -6.57 2.92 -4.26
CA ASP A 48 -7.79 2.16 -3.89
C ASP A 48 -7.51 1.24 -2.69
N ALA A 49 -6.46 0.41 -2.76
CA ALA A 49 -6.10 -0.52 -1.69
C ALA A 49 -5.77 0.20 -0.38
N TYR A 50 -5.05 1.32 -0.45
CA TYR A 50 -4.76 2.14 0.73
C TYR A 50 -6.04 2.65 1.39
N TYR A 51 -6.96 3.23 0.61
CA TYR A 51 -8.21 3.78 1.15
C TYR A 51 -9.08 2.69 1.77
N THR A 52 -9.16 1.50 1.16
CA THR A 52 -9.89 0.36 1.76
C THR A 52 -9.33 -0.02 3.13
N PHE A 53 -8.01 -0.19 3.27
CA PHE A 53 -7.40 -0.53 4.56
C PHE A 53 -7.55 0.59 5.59
N ALA A 54 -7.40 1.85 5.17
CA ALA A 54 -7.60 3.01 6.03
C ALA A 54 -9.04 3.09 6.56
N GLU A 55 -10.03 2.82 5.71
CA GLU A 55 -11.44 2.79 6.06
C GLU A 55 -11.76 1.65 7.04
N VAL A 56 -11.25 0.44 6.81
CA VAL A 56 -11.43 -0.70 7.73
C VAL A 56 -10.96 -0.33 9.14
N ASN A 57 -9.74 0.19 9.26
CA ASN A 57 -9.19 0.58 10.56
C ASN A 57 -9.92 1.78 11.18
N LYS A 58 -10.42 2.71 10.36
CA LYS A 58 -11.28 3.81 10.83
C LYS A 58 -12.59 3.26 11.42
N ASN A 59 -13.21 2.29 10.76
CA ASN A 59 -14.46 1.69 11.21
C ASN A 59 -14.28 0.88 12.50
N PHE A 60 -13.17 0.14 12.67
CA PHE A 60 -12.87 -0.52 13.95
C PHE A 60 -12.80 0.46 15.12
N ARG A 61 -12.10 1.59 14.96
CA ARG A 61 -12.05 2.64 15.98
C ARG A 61 -13.43 3.23 16.24
N LYS A 62 -14.17 3.56 15.18
CA LYS A 62 -15.51 4.13 15.30
C LYS A 62 -16.47 3.20 16.05
N TYR A 63 -16.48 1.91 15.75
CA TYR A 63 -17.40 0.97 16.42
C TYR A 63 -17.02 0.75 17.89
N HIS A 64 -15.72 0.75 18.19
CA HIS A 64 -15.26 0.76 19.58
C HIS A 64 -15.76 2.02 20.32
N ASP A 65 -15.52 3.20 19.75
CA ASP A 65 -15.84 4.49 20.38
C ASP A 65 -17.37 4.71 20.52
N ASP A 66 -18.14 4.38 19.48
CA ASP A 66 -19.58 4.65 19.42
C ASP A 66 -20.43 3.59 20.16
N ARG A 67 -19.96 2.35 20.25
CA ARG A 67 -20.78 1.18 20.69
C ARG A 67 -20.13 0.33 21.77
N GLY A 68 -18.88 0.58 22.14
CA GLY A 68 -18.15 -0.25 23.11
C GLY A 68 -17.80 -1.65 22.59
N GLU A 69 -17.79 -1.85 21.28
CA GLU A 69 -17.33 -3.11 20.66
C GLU A 69 -15.82 -3.34 20.91
N ALA A 70 -15.33 -4.57 20.77
CA ALA A 70 -13.91 -4.86 20.97
C ALA A 70 -13.03 -4.13 19.92
N LEU A 71 -11.92 -3.53 20.38
CA LEU A 71 -11.01 -2.78 19.51
C LEU A 71 -10.07 -3.72 18.74
N PHE A 72 -10.10 -3.61 17.41
CA PHE A 72 -9.21 -4.32 16.50
C PHE A 72 -8.41 -3.37 15.60
N GLN A 73 -7.33 -3.88 15.02
CA GLN A 73 -6.52 -3.19 14.02
C GLN A 73 -5.95 -4.18 13.01
N ALA A 74 -6.03 -3.84 11.72
CA ALA A 74 -5.43 -4.59 10.62
C ALA A 74 -4.16 -3.90 10.13
N GLU A 75 -3.09 -4.68 9.92
CA GLU A 75 -1.86 -4.25 9.25
C GLU A 75 -1.63 -5.15 8.03
N PHE A 76 -1.29 -4.55 6.88
CA PHE A 76 -0.88 -5.30 5.69
C PHE A 76 0.65 -5.28 5.57
N ARG A 77 1.27 -6.46 5.63
CA ARG A 77 2.70 -6.66 5.35
C ARG A 77 2.84 -7.56 4.13
N ASN A 78 3.65 -7.15 3.16
CA ASN A 78 3.96 -7.93 1.97
C ASN A 78 5.45 -8.22 1.89
N TYR A 79 5.77 -9.46 1.52
CA TYR A 79 7.13 -9.91 1.23
C TYR A 79 7.15 -10.43 -0.21
N TYR A 80 7.91 -9.75 -1.08
CA TYR A 80 8.13 -10.27 -2.42
C TYR A 80 9.06 -11.47 -2.36
N VAL A 81 8.52 -12.65 -2.67
CA VAL A 81 9.30 -13.87 -2.87
C VAL A 81 9.53 -13.99 -4.38
N LYS A 82 10.80 -14.07 -4.80
CA LYS A 82 11.10 -14.38 -6.21
C LYS A 82 10.45 -15.73 -6.52
N PRO A 83 9.77 -15.89 -7.67
CA PRO A 83 9.41 -17.22 -8.12
C PRO A 83 10.72 -17.98 -8.33
N GLU A 84 11.08 -18.84 -7.37
CA GLU A 84 11.94 -19.98 -7.67
C GLU A 84 11.21 -20.76 -8.77
N LYS A 85 11.92 -21.25 -9.79
CA LYS A 85 11.30 -22.07 -10.84
C LYS A 85 10.55 -23.21 -10.14
N ILE A 86 9.24 -23.09 -9.98
CA ILE A 86 8.41 -24.21 -9.55
C ILE A 86 8.38 -25.11 -10.77
N VAL A 87 9.34 -26.03 -10.86
CA VAL A 87 9.21 -27.20 -11.70
C VAL A 87 8.20 -28.07 -10.97
N ILE A 88 6.95 -28.03 -11.41
CA ILE A 88 6.01 -29.10 -11.10
C ILE A 88 6.44 -30.20 -12.08
N GLU A 89 7.16 -31.21 -11.58
CA GLU A 89 7.32 -32.46 -12.33
C GLU A 89 5.94 -33.12 -12.41
N ASP A 90 5.55 -33.57 -13.60
CA ASP A 90 4.27 -34.22 -13.90
C ASP A 90 4.01 -35.47 -13.03
#